data_AF-A0AA84ZZC0-F1
#
_entry.id   AF-A0AA84ZZC0-F1
#
_cell.length_a   1.000
_cell.length_b   1.000
_cell.length_c   1.000
_cell.angle_alpha   90.00
_cell.angle_beta   90.00
_cell.angle_gamma   90.00
#
_symmetry.space_group_name_H-M   'P 1'
#
loop_
_entity.id
_entity.type
_entity.pdbx_description
1 polymer ?
#
loop_
_entity_poly.entity_id
_entity_poly.type
_entity_poly.pdbx_seq_one_letter_code
_entity_poly.pdbx_strand_id
1 'polypeptide(L)'
;MEGVRTVTLKSNSSFSAAQRRGDHIETHKRWAAGQNKQRTIEKNTAKLEEDTEDLHNDLVDMDVGKIIMQARQEKNLTQKDLATKINEKQQVLYSVFAHCCR
;
A
#
# COMPACT_ATOMS: atom_id res chain seq x y z
N MET A 1 32.91 -7.84 -26.69
CA MET A 1 32.42 -7.06 -25.52
C MET A 1 31.18 -7.77 -25.02
N GLU A 2 31.33 -8.73 -24.11
CA GLU A 2 30.21 -9.56 -23.63
C GLU A 2 29.27 -8.75 -22.73
N GLY A 3 27.97 -8.90 -22.96
CA GLY A 3 26.92 -8.16 -22.27
C GLY A 3 26.84 -8.51 -20.79
N VAL A 4 27.06 -7.50 -19.95
CA VAL A 4 26.84 -7.58 -18.50
C VAL A 4 25.34 -7.82 -18.25
N ARG A 5 25.01 -9.00 -17.73
CA ARG A 5 23.65 -9.33 -17.29
C ARG A 5 23.39 -8.62 -15.96
N THR A 6 22.59 -7.56 -15.98
CA THR A 6 22.17 -6.86 -14.77
C THR A 6 21.15 -7.70 -14.01
N VAL A 7 21.50 -8.15 -12.80
CA VAL A 7 20.58 -8.93 -11.94
C VAL A 7 20.06 -8.02 -10.85
N THR A 8 18.74 -7.79 -10.80
CA THR A 8 18.12 -7.07 -9.69
C THR A 8 18.18 -7.92 -8.43
N LEU A 9 19.03 -7.52 -7.48
CA LEU A 9 19.18 -8.19 -6.19
C LEU A 9 17.97 -7.88 -5.30
N LYS A 10 16.98 -8.78 -5.30
CA LYS A 10 15.75 -8.64 -4.49
C LYS A 10 15.92 -9.17 -3.05
N SER A 11 16.89 -10.05 -2.81
CA SER A 11 17.14 -10.73 -1.54
C SER A 11 18.49 -10.35 -0.91
N ASN A 12 18.49 -10.13 0.40
CA ASN A 12 19.69 -9.77 1.18
C ASN A 12 20.84 -10.78 1.03
N SER A 13 20.53 -12.07 0.89
CA SER A 13 21.51 -13.14 0.68
C SER A 13 22.30 -12.97 -0.62
N SER A 14 21.62 -12.58 -1.70
CA SER A 14 22.22 -12.37 -3.02
C SER A 14 23.10 -11.11 -3.04
N PHE A 15 22.69 -10.06 -2.31
CA PHE A 15 23.48 -8.84 -2.13
C PHE A 15 24.78 -9.10 -1.35
N SER A 16 24.71 -9.78 -0.21
CA SER A 16 25.91 -10.08 0.59
C SER A 16 26.89 -10.99 -0.15
N ALA A 17 26.41 -11.92 -0.98
CA ALA A 17 27.26 -12.77 -1.81
C ALA A 17 28.00 -11.97 -2.89
N ALA A 18 27.31 -11.05 -3.59
CA ALA A 18 27.92 -10.17 -4.58
C ALA A 18 28.96 -9.22 -3.94
N GLN A 19 28.66 -8.70 -2.75
CA GLN A 19 29.57 -7.83 -2.00
C GLN A 19 30.87 -8.57 -1.61
N ARG A 20 30.78 -9.83 -1.17
CA ARG A 20 31.96 -10.64 -0.80
C ARG A 20 32.83 -11.02 -1.99
N ARG A 21 32.24 -11.18 -3.18
CA ARG A 21 32.97 -11.49 -4.42
C ARG A 21 33.63 -10.26 -5.04
N GLY A 22 33.31 -9.06 -4.54
CA GLY A 22 33.79 -7.81 -5.13
C GLY A 22 33.13 -7.47 -6.48
N ASP A 23 31.94 -8.04 -6.72
CA ASP A 23 31.18 -7.75 -7.94
C ASP A 23 30.76 -6.27 -7.94
N HIS A 24 30.65 -5.65 -9.13
CA HIS A 24 30.17 -4.27 -9.25
C HIS A 24 28.70 -4.16 -8.83
N ILE A 25 28.41 -3.36 -7.79
CA ILE A 25 27.07 -3.17 -7.25
C ILE A 25 26.63 -1.73 -7.52
N GLU A 26 25.61 -1.59 -8.35
CA GLU A 26 24.93 -0.30 -8.57
C GLU A 26 23.85 -0.11 -7.51
N THR A 27 23.90 1.02 -6.81
CA THR A 27 22.87 1.41 -5.85
C THR A 27 22.14 2.64 -6.36
N HIS A 28 20.81 2.57 -6.33
CA HIS A 28 19.95 3.69 -6.68
C HIS A 28 19.08 4.04 -5.48
N LYS A 29 18.93 5.35 -5.21
CA LYS A 29 17.97 5.82 -4.22
C LYS A 29 16.57 5.47 -4.71
N ARG A 30 15.78 4.83 -3.85
CA ARG A 30 14.37 4.53 -4.16
C ARG A 30 13.58 5.84 -4.34
N TRP A 31 12.65 5.83 -5.29
CA TRP A 31 11.66 6.90 -5.43
C TRP A 31 10.90 7.09 -4.11
N ALA A 32 10.72 8.34 -3.68
CA ALA A 32 10.16 8.72 -2.37
C ALA A 32 10.93 8.24 -1.12
N ALA A 33 12.21 7.83 -1.23
CA ALA A 33 13.01 7.45 -0.07
C ALA A 33 13.32 8.63 0.85
N GLY A 34 13.14 8.43 2.16
CA GLY A 34 13.40 9.41 3.22
C GLY A 34 12.24 10.34 3.54
N GLN A 35 11.04 10.06 3.02
CA GLN A 35 9.81 10.80 3.35
C GLN A 35 8.89 9.97 4.24
N ASN A 36 8.22 10.60 5.22
CA ASN A 36 7.17 9.97 6.02
C ASN A 36 5.78 10.32 5.47
N LYS A 37 5.55 9.96 4.20
CA LYS A 37 4.25 10.23 3.57
C LYS A 37 3.27 9.13 3.97
N GLN A 38 2.41 9.43 4.93
CA GLN A 38 1.41 8.48 5.46
C GLN A 38 0.34 8.09 4.43
N ARG A 39 -0.03 9.03 3.55
CA ARG A 39 -1.07 8.86 2.54
C ARG A 39 -0.43 8.72 1.17
N THR A 40 -0.39 7.50 0.67
CA THR A 40 0.13 7.18 -0.68
C THR A 40 -1.03 7.14 -1.68
N ILE A 41 -0.75 7.43 -2.93
CA ILE A 41 -1.74 7.32 -4.00
C ILE A 41 -1.96 5.82 -4.24
N GLU A 42 -3.21 5.36 -4.11
CA GLU A 42 -3.57 3.94 -4.20
C GLU A 42 -3.50 3.42 -5.64
N LYS A 43 -3.68 4.30 -6.62
CA LYS A 43 -3.63 3.99 -8.06
C LYS A 43 -2.37 4.58 -8.71
N ASN A 44 -1.87 3.91 -9.74
CA ASN A 44 -0.76 4.41 -10.54
C ASN A 44 -1.26 5.59 -11.40
N THR A 45 -0.84 6.81 -11.07
CA THR A 45 -1.30 8.04 -11.73
C THR A 45 -0.98 8.07 -13.22
N ALA A 46 0.10 7.41 -13.66
CA ALA A 46 0.44 7.34 -15.08
C ALA A 46 -0.54 6.48 -15.88
N LYS A 47 -1.08 5.41 -15.28
CA LYS A 47 -2.13 4.60 -15.91
C LYS A 47 -3.48 5.30 -15.91
N LEU A 48 -3.76 6.09 -14.87
CA LEU A 48 -4.97 6.89 -14.76
C LEU A 48 -5.04 8.00 -15.83
N GLU A 49 -3.90 8.51 -16.27
CA GLU A 49 -3.80 9.50 -17.36
C GLU A 49 -4.01 8.89 -18.75
N GLU A 50 -3.74 7.57 -18.90
CA GLU A 50 -3.88 6.82 -20.15
C GLU A 50 -5.31 6.24 -20.32
N ASP A 51 -5.89 5.72 -19.25
CA ASP A 51 -7.25 5.13 -19.25
C ASP A 51 -8.32 6.23 -19.32
N THR A 52 -8.81 6.51 -20.54
CA THR A 52 -9.80 7.58 -20.79
C THR A 52 -11.26 7.10 -20.85
N GLU A 53 -11.53 5.79 -20.84
CA GLU A 53 -12.87 5.28 -21.20
C GLU A 53 -13.62 4.41 -20.19
N ASP A 54 -13.02 3.84 -19.13
CA ASP A 54 -13.86 3.25 -18.05
C ASP A 54 -13.09 3.07 -16.72
N LEU A 55 -13.25 4.02 -15.79
CA LEU A 55 -12.68 3.93 -14.44
C LEU A 55 -13.74 3.39 -13.47
N HIS A 56 -14.03 2.09 -13.54
CA HIS A 56 -14.76 1.44 -12.47
C HIS A 56 -13.86 1.35 -11.23
N ASN A 57 -14.25 2.00 -10.13
CA ASN A 57 -13.59 1.84 -8.84
C ASN A 57 -14.35 0.77 -8.07
N ASP A 58 -13.77 -0.41 -7.95
CA ASP A 58 -14.34 -1.47 -7.13
C ASP A 58 -14.54 -0.95 -5.70
N LEU A 59 -15.78 -0.98 -5.25
CA LEU A 59 -16.14 -0.60 -3.90
C LEU A 59 -15.79 -1.73 -2.94
N VAL A 60 -15.70 -1.37 -1.66
CA VAL A 60 -15.48 -2.34 -0.60
C VAL A 60 -16.69 -3.26 -0.51
N ASP A 61 -16.44 -4.57 -0.54
CA ASP A 61 -17.48 -5.59 -0.41
C ASP A 61 -18.18 -5.55 0.96
N MET A 62 -19.47 -5.90 0.99
CA MET A 62 -20.36 -5.80 2.15
C MET A 62 -19.85 -6.56 3.37
N ASP A 63 -19.18 -7.68 3.15
CA ASP A 63 -18.70 -8.54 4.23
C ASP A 63 -17.55 -7.91 5.01
N VAL A 64 -16.74 -7.07 4.37
CA VAL A 64 -15.67 -6.30 5.05
C VAL A 64 -16.27 -5.34 6.07
N GLY A 65 -17.33 -4.61 5.70
CA GLY A 65 -18.03 -3.70 6.61
C GLY A 65 -18.59 -4.42 7.84
N LYS A 66 -19.21 -5.59 7.65
CA LYS A 66 -19.77 -6.41 8.74
C LYS A 66 -18.69 -6.94 9.68
N ILE A 67 -17.60 -7.49 9.13
CA ILE A 67 -16.49 -8.03 9.92
C ILE A 67 -15.87 -6.93 10.80
N ILE A 68 -15.66 -5.74 10.24
CA ILE A 68 -15.08 -4.62 10.99
C ILE A 68 -16.06 -4.17 12.10
N MET A 69 -17.38 -4.15 11.84
CA MET A 69 -18.38 -3.83 12.86
C MET A 69 -18.37 -4.83 14.01
N GLN A 70 -18.37 -6.13 13.69
CA GLN A 70 -18.34 -7.20 14.69
C GLN A 70 -17.05 -7.13 15.53
N ALA A 71 -15.89 -7.04 14.87
CA ALA A 71 -14.60 -6.94 15.56
C ALA A 71 -14.51 -5.70 16.47
N ARG A 72 -15.21 -4.61 16.12
CA ARG A 72 -15.28 -3.40 16.96
C ARG A 72 -16.11 -3.64 18.22
N GLN A 73 -17.26 -4.32 18.08
CA GLN A 73 -18.14 -4.66 19.19
C GLN A 73 -17.48 -5.65 20.15
N GLU A 74 -16.82 -6.69 19.63
CA GLU A 74 -16.05 -7.66 20.42
C GLU A 74 -14.97 -7.00 21.27
N LYS A 75 -14.34 -5.93 20.74
CA LYS A 75 -13.30 -5.17 21.43
C LYS A 75 -13.83 -4.01 22.27
N ASN A 76 -15.16 -3.85 22.38
CA ASN A 76 -15.82 -2.75 23.08
C ASN A 76 -15.30 -1.36 22.67
N LEU A 77 -14.97 -1.18 21.40
CA LEU A 77 -14.45 0.09 20.89
C LEU A 77 -15.57 0.93 20.29
N THR A 78 -15.52 2.25 20.51
CA THR A 78 -16.36 3.17 19.74
C THR A 78 -15.71 3.47 18.39
N GLN A 79 -16.47 3.99 17.43
CA GLN A 79 -15.91 4.40 16.14
C GLN A 79 -14.83 5.49 16.30
N LYS A 80 -15.01 6.39 17.28
CA LYS A 80 -14.03 7.41 17.61
C LYS A 80 -12.73 6.79 18.13
N ASP A 81 -12.83 5.83 19.03
CA ASP A 81 -11.65 5.17 19.61
C ASP A 81 -10.88 4.36 18.56
N LEU A 82 -11.60 3.69 17.66
CA LEU A 82 -10.98 2.99 16.54
C LEU A 82 -10.28 3.98 15.60
N ALA A 83 -10.94 5.07 15.21
CA ALA A 83 -10.41 6.11 14.32
C ALA A 83 -9.12 6.72 14.87
N THR A 84 -9.12 7.09 16.16
CA THR A 84 -7.94 7.64 16.83
C THR A 84 -6.80 6.63 16.90
N LYS A 85 -7.07 5.34 17.14
CA LYS A 85 -6.04 4.30 17.16
C LYS A 85 -5.37 4.06 15.80
N ILE A 86 -6.13 4.14 14.71
CA ILE A 86 -5.59 3.95 13.35
C ILE A 86 -5.08 5.25 12.70
N ASN A 87 -5.15 6.37 13.42
CA ASN A 87 -4.79 7.71 12.93
C ASN A 87 -5.56 8.13 11.66
N GLU A 88 -6.84 7.76 11.58
CA GLU A 88 -7.73 8.17 10.48
C GLU A 88 -8.92 8.98 10.97
N LYS A 89 -9.58 9.69 10.05
CA LYS A 89 -10.79 10.44 10.38
C LYS A 89 -11.97 9.49 10.59
N GLN A 90 -12.87 9.84 11.52
CA GLN A 90 -14.09 9.06 11.78
C GLN A 90 -14.96 8.88 10.52
N GLN A 91 -14.94 9.86 9.62
CA GLN A 91 -15.63 9.80 8.32
C GLN A 91 -15.12 8.68 7.40
N VAL A 92 -13.84 8.32 7.46
CA VAL A 92 -13.26 7.24 6.65
C VAL A 92 -13.76 5.88 7.13
N LEU A 93 -13.85 5.69 8.45
CA LEU A 93 -14.50 4.50 8.99
C LEU A 93 -15.98 4.46 8.60
N TYR A 94 -16.68 5.61 8.69
CA TYR A 94 -18.07 5.68 8.27
C TYR A 94 -18.24 5.35 6.78
N SER A 95 -17.37 5.85 5.90
CA SER A 95 -17.46 5.55 4.47
C SER A 95 -17.25 4.07 4.18
N VAL A 96 -16.32 3.39 4.85
CA VAL A 96 -16.12 1.94 4.72
C VAL A 96 -17.35 1.15 5.24
N PHE A 97 -18.04 1.65 6.26
CA PHE A 97 -19.28 1.03 6.76
C PHE A 97 -20.53 1.35 5.91
N ALA A 98 -20.59 2.55 5.33
CA ALA A 98 -21.81 3.10 4.71
C ALA A 98 -21.85 2.94 3.19
N HIS A 99 -20.70 2.93 2.49
CA HIS A 99 -20.66 2.69 1.04
C HIS A 99 -20.95 1.23 0.65
N CYS A 100 -21.03 0.30 1.60
CA CYS A 100 -21.58 -1.02 1.36
C CYS A 100 -23.11 -1.01 1.18
N CYS A 101 -23.83 0.04 1.59
CA CYS A 101 -25.30 0.11 1.55
C CYS A 101 -25.88 0.84 0.32
N ARG A 102 -25.11 1.05 -0.75
CA ARG A 102 -25.64 1.56 -2.02
C ARG A 102 -25.35 0.60 -3.16
#